data_AF-A0A3Q9KQP7-F1
#
_entry.id   AF-A0A3Q9KQP7-F1
#
_cell.length_a   1.000
_cell.length_b   1.000
_cell.length_c   1.000
_cell.angle_alpha   90.00
_cell.angle_beta   90.00
_cell.angle_gamma   90.00
#
_symmetry.space_group_name_H-M   'P 1'
#
loop_
_entity.id
_entity.type
_entity.pdbx_description
1 polymer ?
#
loop_
_entity_poly.entity_id
_entity_poly.type
_entity_poly.pdbx_seq_one_letter_code
_entity_poly.pdbx_strand_id
1 'polypeptide(L)'
;MKQGRAAQHAEFMRRADGCTLDTTGIAGIQRYLDRLASAPATTAVLSTWAEQHLLRHTGRRRVVFLLREPAAAYRSMCEPGRHGDIADEYGGPDSWFAVFYAERWRKIAEEYLTMRAAGWDVLLWSYEHLPEHARRDGYGEIVTEWRRSAPRLRPALRDETIDLIRRCTGEVRKALDISDW
;
A
#
# COMPACT_ATOMS: atom_id res chain seq x y z
N MET A 1 17.63 -4.85 18.89
CA MET A 1 16.71 -4.96 17.73
C MET A 1 15.27 -5.34 18.15
N LYS A 2 14.56 -4.50 18.93
CA LYS A 2 13.13 -4.75 19.28
C LYS A 2 12.24 -3.51 19.34
N GLN A 3 12.81 -2.29 19.41
CA GLN A 3 12.05 -1.04 19.53
C GLN A 3 11.27 -0.66 18.25
N GLY A 4 11.80 -0.98 17.05
CA GLY A 4 11.13 -0.62 15.79
C GLY A 4 9.81 -1.35 15.54
N ARG A 5 9.77 -2.67 15.79
CA ARG A 5 8.58 -3.50 15.55
C ARG A 5 7.43 -3.18 16.49
N ALA A 6 7.74 -2.94 17.77
CA ALA A 6 6.73 -2.55 18.77
C ALA A 6 6.17 -1.15 18.48
N ALA A 7 7.03 -0.19 18.11
CA ALA A 7 6.58 1.15 17.72
C ALA A 7 5.73 1.14 16.45
N GLN A 8 6.09 0.31 15.45
CA GLN A 8 5.29 0.12 14.24
C GLN A 8 3.96 -0.55 14.51
N HIS A 9 3.94 -1.57 15.36
CA HIS A 9 2.69 -2.21 15.77
C HIS A 9 1.80 -1.23 16.53
N ALA A 10 2.35 -0.42 17.44
CA ALA A 10 1.60 0.60 18.17
C ALA A 10 1.06 1.69 17.22
N GLU A 11 1.86 2.17 16.27
CA GLU A 11 1.44 3.13 15.25
C GLU A 11 0.36 2.55 14.32
N PHE A 12 0.51 1.27 13.95
CA PHE A 12 -0.49 0.55 13.17
C PHE A 12 -1.80 0.43 13.92
N MET A 13 -1.76 -0.02 15.19
CA MET A 13 -2.94 -0.11 16.04
C MET A 13 -3.58 1.25 16.30
N ARG A 14 -2.79 2.33 16.42
CA ARG A 14 -3.29 3.70 16.52
C ARG A 14 -4.06 4.11 15.27
N ARG A 15 -3.48 3.89 14.07
CA ARG A 15 -4.15 4.20 12.79
C ARG A 15 -5.37 3.31 12.54
N ALA A 16 -5.33 2.08 13.04
CA ALA A 16 -6.44 1.16 13.00
C ALA A 16 -7.45 1.39 14.14
N ASP A 17 -7.27 2.40 15.00
CA ASP A 17 -8.09 2.67 16.20
C ASP A 17 -8.39 1.40 17.01
N GLY A 18 -7.34 0.62 17.28
CA GLY A 18 -7.41 -0.62 18.05
C GLY A 18 -8.10 -1.80 17.36
N CYS A 19 -8.62 -1.66 16.14
CA CYS A 19 -9.40 -2.69 15.48
C CYS A 19 -8.78 -3.09 14.13
N THR A 20 -8.22 -4.29 14.11
CA THR A 20 -7.62 -4.95 12.94
C THR A 20 -8.56 -6.04 12.44
N LEU A 21 -8.42 -6.43 11.18
CA LEU A 21 -9.15 -7.58 10.68
C LEU A 21 -8.70 -8.85 11.39
N ASP A 22 -9.60 -9.44 12.17
CA ASP A 22 -9.41 -10.74 12.77
C ASP A 22 -9.94 -11.82 11.81
N THR A 23 -9.01 -12.54 11.19
CA THR A 23 -9.32 -13.62 10.24
C THR A 23 -9.49 -14.98 10.92
N THR A 24 -9.43 -15.07 12.24
CA THR A 24 -9.56 -16.34 12.98
C THR A 24 -11.00 -16.87 13.01
N GLY A 25 -12.00 -16.04 12.67
CA GLY A 25 -13.39 -16.46 12.55
C GLY A 25 -14.32 -15.42 11.92
N ILE A 26 -15.49 -15.88 11.44
CA ILE A 26 -16.48 -15.06 10.73
C ILE A 26 -16.95 -13.86 11.57
N ALA A 27 -17.12 -14.03 12.88
CA ALA A 27 -17.55 -12.96 13.78
C ALA A 27 -16.52 -11.82 13.91
N GLY A 28 -15.22 -12.13 13.80
CA GLY A 28 -14.14 -11.13 13.81
C GLY A 28 -14.13 -10.32 12.51
N ILE A 29 -14.29 -11.02 11.38
CA ILE A 29 -14.44 -10.41 10.05
C ILE A 29 -15.66 -9.49 10.01
N GLN A 30 -16.81 -9.97 10.47
CA GLN A 30 -18.07 -9.22 10.42
C GLN A 30 -18.01 -7.96 11.30
N ARG A 31 -17.44 -8.04 12.51
CA ARG A 31 -17.24 -6.89 13.39
C ARG A 31 -16.34 -5.82 12.77
N TYR A 32 -15.27 -6.22 12.09
CA TYR A 32 -14.39 -5.30 11.37
C TYR A 32 -15.14 -4.62 10.22
N LEU A 33 -15.94 -5.36 9.45
CA LEU A 33 -16.76 -4.82 8.37
C LEU A 33 -17.87 -3.88 8.87
N ASP A 34 -18.52 -4.20 9.99
CA ASP A 34 -19.56 -3.36 10.61
C ASP A 34 -18.98 -2.02 11.11
N ARG A 35 -17.77 -2.05 11.67
CA ARG A 35 -17.03 -0.83 12.04
C ARG A 35 -16.69 0.01 10.81
N LEU A 36 -16.24 -0.62 9.74
CA LEU A 36 -16.02 0.08 8.48
C LEU A 36 -17.35 0.69 8.02
N ALA A 37 -18.44 -0.06 7.97
CA ALA A 37 -19.75 0.48 7.57
C ALA A 37 -20.23 1.68 8.42
N SER A 38 -19.91 1.71 9.72
CA SER A 38 -20.45 2.71 10.66
C SER A 38 -19.69 4.05 10.72
N ALA A 39 -18.46 4.14 10.19
CA ALA A 39 -17.65 5.36 10.21
C ALA A 39 -17.51 5.98 8.81
N PRO A 40 -17.80 7.28 8.61
CA PRO A 40 -17.83 7.91 7.28
C PRO A 40 -16.45 8.10 6.62
N ALA A 41 -15.35 8.06 7.39
CA ALA A 41 -13.98 8.14 6.89
C ALA A 41 -13.04 7.25 7.73
N THR A 42 -12.96 5.95 7.42
CA THR A 42 -12.01 5.03 8.07
C THR A 42 -11.03 4.49 7.06
N THR A 43 -9.74 4.57 7.39
CA THR A 43 -8.68 3.89 6.64
C THR A 43 -8.71 2.41 7.00
N ALA A 44 -8.86 1.54 6.00
CA ALA A 44 -8.73 0.09 6.16
C ALA A 44 -7.42 -0.36 5.53
N VAL A 45 -6.64 -1.18 6.23
CA VAL A 45 -5.50 -1.89 5.65
C VAL A 45 -5.95 -3.30 5.36
N LEU A 46 -5.92 -3.69 4.09
CA LEU A 46 -6.28 -5.03 3.64
C LEU A 46 -5.04 -5.73 3.13
N SER A 47 -4.85 -6.97 3.57
CA SER A 47 -3.66 -7.77 3.34
C SER A 47 -3.81 -8.70 2.15
N THR A 48 -5.06 -9.04 1.77
CA THR A 48 -5.36 -10.06 0.76
C THR A 48 -6.56 -9.74 -0.12
N TRP A 49 -6.64 -10.43 -1.27
CA TRP A 49 -7.72 -10.34 -2.25
C TRP A 49 -9.10 -10.71 -1.68
N ALA A 50 -9.13 -11.65 -0.73
CA ALA A 50 -10.36 -12.05 -0.05
C ALA A 50 -10.95 -10.90 0.78
N GLU A 51 -10.11 -10.09 1.41
CA GLU A 51 -10.52 -8.97 2.27
C GLU A 51 -11.08 -7.80 1.45
N GLN A 52 -10.50 -7.56 0.26
CA GLN A 52 -11.03 -6.60 -0.70
C GLN A 52 -12.40 -7.04 -1.25
N HIS A 53 -12.58 -8.35 -1.49
CA HIS A 53 -13.86 -8.90 -1.93
C HIS A 53 -14.97 -8.76 -0.88
N LEU A 54 -14.62 -8.75 0.40
CA LEU A 54 -15.58 -8.52 1.49
C LEU A 54 -16.07 -7.07 1.55
N LEU A 55 -15.27 -6.09 1.09
CA LEU A 55 -15.68 -4.68 1.08
C LEU A 55 -16.90 -4.42 0.18
N ARG A 56 -17.12 -5.23 -0.87
CA ARG A 56 -18.30 -5.09 -1.76
C ARG A 56 -19.64 -5.19 -1.02
N HIS A 57 -19.64 -5.82 0.15
CA HIS A 57 -20.82 -6.03 0.97
C HIS A 57 -21.06 -4.91 1.99
N THR A 58 -20.13 -3.97 2.15
CA THR A 58 -20.22 -2.89 3.16
C THR A 58 -21.01 -1.67 2.67
N GLY A 59 -21.54 -1.67 1.45
CA GLY A 59 -22.26 -0.53 0.87
C GLY A 59 -21.39 0.71 0.60
N ARG A 60 -20.10 0.63 0.93
CA ARG A 60 -19.11 1.68 0.65
C ARG A 60 -18.81 1.72 -0.84
N ARG A 61 -18.94 2.92 -1.40
CA ARG A 61 -18.92 3.11 -2.86
C ARG A 61 -17.53 3.47 -3.39
N ARG A 62 -16.68 4.09 -2.56
CA ARG A 62 -15.39 4.65 -2.99
C ARG A 62 -14.20 3.87 -2.45
N VAL A 63 -13.33 3.40 -3.33
CA VAL A 63 -12.07 2.71 -2.97
C VAL A 63 -10.89 3.57 -3.42
N VAL A 64 -9.93 3.80 -2.53
CA VAL A 64 -8.72 4.55 -2.84
C VAL A 64 -7.54 3.58 -2.92
N PHE A 65 -6.90 3.52 -4.08
CA PHE A 65 -5.64 2.83 -4.29
C PHE A 65 -4.50 3.82 -4.06
N LEU A 66 -3.61 3.52 -3.11
CA LEU A 66 -2.40 4.30 -2.86
C LEU A 66 -1.20 3.57 -3.46
N LEU A 67 -0.62 4.13 -4.52
CA LEU A 67 0.60 3.61 -5.13
C LEU A 67 1.75 4.58 -4.88
N ARG A 68 2.91 4.02 -4.53
CA ARG A 68 4.18 4.74 -4.49
C ARG A 68 5.03 4.32 -5.68
N GLU A 69 5.99 5.14 -6.06
CA GLU A 69 7.10 4.73 -6.92
C GLU A 69 7.65 3.34 -6.49
N PRO A 70 7.60 2.29 -7.34
CA PRO A 70 7.84 0.90 -6.98
C PRO A 70 9.24 0.60 -6.41
N ALA A 71 10.31 1.21 -6.94
CA ALA A 71 11.66 1.09 -6.40
C ALA A 71 11.79 1.78 -5.03
N ALA A 72 11.18 2.95 -4.83
CA ALA A 72 11.16 3.61 -3.52
C ALA A 72 10.30 2.86 -2.50
N ALA A 73 9.20 2.26 -2.95
CA ALA A 73 8.36 1.38 -2.16
C ALA A 73 9.13 0.12 -1.74
N TYR A 74 9.83 -0.51 -2.68
CA TYR A 74 10.68 -1.67 -2.42
C TYR A 74 11.84 -1.33 -1.48
N ARG A 75 12.57 -0.25 -1.73
CA ARG A 75 13.64 0.22 -0.84
C ARG A 75 13.12 0.48 0.57
N SER A 76 11.92 1.05 0.70
CA SER A 76 11.28 1.26 2.00
C SER A 76 10.92 -0.06 2.68
N MET A 77 10.55 -1.10 1.92
CA MET A 77 10.29 -2.44 2.42
C MET A 77 11.58 -3.07 2.96
N CYS A 78 12.70 -2.90 2.27
CA CYS A 78 13.99 -3.43 2.68
C CYS A 78 14.68 -2.69 3.84
N GLU A 79 14.09 -1.61 4.38
CA GLU A 79 14.69 -0.90 5.51
C GLU A 79 14.77 -1.81 6.76
N PRO A 80 15.96 -1.99 7.38
CA PRO A 80 16.13 -2.83 8.58
C PRO A 80 15.21 -2.48 9.75
N GLY A 81 14.89 -1.18 9.90
CA GLY A 81 13.96 -0.71 10.93
C GLY A 81 12.48 -1.00 10.66
N ARG A 82 12.15 -1.58 9.50
CA ARG A 82 10.78 -1.95 9.12
C ARG A 82 10.65 -3.44 8.88
N HIS A 83 11.08 -3.89 7.72
CA HIS A 83 10.89 -5.27 7.26
C HIS A 83 12.16 -5.83 6.62
N GLY A 84 13.32 -5.31 7.01
CA GLY A 84 14.60 -5.79 6.51
C GLY A 84 14.84 -7.27 6.83
N ASP A 85 14.25 -7.80 7.89
CA ASP A 85 14.28 -9.24 8.18
C ASP A 85 13.65 -10.08 7.07
N ILE A 86 12.54 -9.63 6.50
CA ILE A 86 11.91 -10.26 5.33
C ILE A 86 12.83 -10.15 4.11
N ALA A 87 13.44 -8.98 3.89
CA ALA A 87 14.37 -8.82 2.77
C ALA A 87 15.59 -9.75 2.92
N ASP A 88 16.13 -9.89 4.12
CA ASP A 88 17.27 -10.75 4.44
C ASP A 88 16.94 -12.24 4.20
N GLU A 89 15.74 -12.70 4.57
CA GLU A 89 15.26 -14.06 4.27
C GLU A 89 15.29 -14.39 2.77
N TYR A 90 15.07 -13.37 1.93
CA TYR A 90 15.11 -13.49 0.49
C TYR A 90 16.47 -13.15 -0.14
N GLY A 91 17.54 -13.03 0.65
CA GLY A 91 18.90 -12.77 0.17
C GLY A 91 19.25 -11.28 0.03
N GLY A 92 18.47 -10.40 0.65
CA GLY A 92 18.73 -8.97 0.77
C GLY A 92 18.02 -8.08 -0.27
N PRO A 93 18.33 -6.77 -0.27
CA PRO A 93 17.66 -5.77 -1.12
C PRO A 93 17.98 -5.87 -2.61
N ASP A 94 19.02 -6.62 -2.99
CA ASP A 94 19.45 -6.74 -4.39
C ASP A 94 19.34 -8.18 -4.89
N SER A 95 18.27 -8.86 -4.49
CA SER A 95 17.99 -10.27 -4.77
C SER A 95 16.71 -10.45 -5.61
N TRP A 96 16.31 -11.71 -5.82
CA TRP A 96 15.02 -12.06 -6.45
C TRP A 96 13.81 -11.48 -5.71
N PHE A 97 13.96 -11.04 -4.46
CA PHE A 97 12.91 -10.35 -3.71
C PHE A 97 12.40 -9.10 -4.43
N ALA A 98 13.27 -8.40 -5.16
CA ALA A 98 12.90 -7.25 -5.96
C ALA A 98 11.87 -7.60 -7.04
N VAL A 99 12.01 -8.78 -7.67
CA VAL A 99 11.05 -9.28 -8.67
C VAL A 99 9.72 -9.60 -7.99
N PHE A 100 9.77 -10.36 -6.88
CA PHE A 100 8.56 -10.70 -6.12
C PHE A 100 7.78 -9.46 -5.68
N TYR A 101 8.48 -8.44 -5.18
CA TYR A 101 7.86 -7.19 -4.76
C TYR A 101 7.31 -6.41 -5.96
N ALA A 102 8.06 -6.30 -7.06
CA ALA A 102 7.61 -5.64 -8.28
C ALA A 102 6.32 -6.28 -8.83
N GLU A 103 6.23 -7.61 -8.82
CA GLU A 103 5.02 -8.34 -9.19
C GLU A 103 3.84 -8.06 -8.25
N ARG A 104 4.09 -7.96 -6.94
CA ARG A 104 3.04 -7.59 -5.99
C ARG A 104 2.53 -6.17 -6.25
N TRP A 105 3.43 -5.23 -6.50
CA TRP A 105 3.07 -3.86 -6.87
C TRP A 105 2.25 -3.84 -8.16
N ARG A 106 2.69 -4.59 -9.18
CA ARG A 106 2.01 -4.72 -10.48
C ARG A 106 0.57 -5.20 -10.32
N LYS A 107 0.36 -6.25 -9.53
CA LYS A 107 -0.99 -6.79 -9.27
C LYS A 107 -1.95 -5.79 -8.64
N ILE A 108 -1.48 -4.95 -7.71
CA ILE A 108 -2.31 -3.90 -7.09
C ILE A 108 -2.71 -2.85 -8.14
N ALA A 109 -1.79 -2.49 -9.03
CA ALA A 109 -2.07 -1.56 -10.12
C ALA A 109 -3.03 -2.15 -11.17
N GLU A 110 -2.87 -3.42 -11.54
CA GLU A 110 -3.80 -4.16 -12.40
C GLU A 110 -5.20 -4.28 -11.77
N GLU A 111 -5.27 -4.45 -10.46
CA GLU A 111 -6.53 -4.48 -9.72
C GLU A 111 -7.28 -3.14 -9.84
N TYR A 112 -6.60 -2.01 -9.60
CA TYR A 112 -7.17 -0.69 -9.82
C TYR A 112 -7.73 -0.54 -11.24
N LEU A 113 -6.96 -0.91 -12.26
CA LEU A 113 -7.37 -0.83 -13.66
C LEU A 113 -8.61 -1.69 -13.93
N THR A 114 -8.63 -2.90 -13.38
CA THR A 114 -9.76 -3.84 -13.52
C THR A 114 -11.03 -3.31 -12.87
N MET A 115 -10.92 -2.78 -11.64
CA MET A 115 -12.06 -2.20 -10.94
C MET A 115 -12.58 -0.95 -11.64
N ARG A 116 -11.68 -0.08 -12.11
CA ARG A 116 -12.04 1.11 -12.89
C ARG A 116 -12.77 0.73 -14.18
N ALA A 117 -12.27 -0.25 -14.92
CA ALA A 117 -12.89 -0.75 -16.15
C ALA A 117 -14.29 -1.35 -15.88
N ALA A 118 -14.50 -1.94 -14.70
CA ALA A 118 -15.78 -2.46 -14.26
C ALA A 118 -16.75 -1.37 -13.73
N GLY A 119 -16.39 -0.08 -13.79
CA GLY A 119 -17.26 1.04 -13.42
C GLY A 119 -17.35 1.30 -11.91
N TRP A 120 -16.43 0.78 -11.12
CA TRP A 120 -16.36 1.08 -9.69
C TRP A 120 -15.91 2.53 -9.47
N ASP A 121 -16.42 3.17 -8.42
CA ASP A 121 -15.92 4.48 -7.95
C ASP A 121 -14.57 4.24 -7.23
N VAL A 122 -13.49 4.21 -8.02
CA VAL A 122 -12.13 4.02 -7.53
C VAL A 122 -11.27 5.23 -7.84
N LEU A 123 -10.42 5.59 -6.88
CA LEU A 123 -9.44 6.66 -7.01
C LEU A 123 -8.04 6.07 -6.95
N LEU A 124 -7.13 6.64 -7.72
CA LEU A 124 -5.71 6.35 -7.65
C LEU A 124 -4.97 7.56 -7.09
N TRP A 125 -4.27 7.35 -5.99
CA TRP A 125 -3.44 8.35 -5.35
C TRP A 125 -1.98 7.94 -5.45
N SER A 126 -1.14 8.84 -5.96
CA SER A 126 0.31 8.70 -5.83
C SER A 126 0.72 9.06 -4.40
N TYR A 127 1.59 8.25 -3.79
CA TYR A 127 2.13 8.54 -2.46
C TYR A 127 2.91 9.86 -2.47
N GLU A 128 3.62 10.13 -3.57
CA GLU A 128 4.43 11.33 -3.77
C GLU A 128 3.63 12.63 -3.67
N HIS A 129 2.34 12.59 -4.06
CA HIS A 129 1.39 13.70 -4.01
C HIS A 129 0.17 13.39 -3.13
N LEU A 130 0.38 12.56 -2.10
CA LEU A 130 -0.70 12.10 -1.24
C LEU A 130 -1.50 13.27 -0.61
N PRO A 131 -0.88 14.35 -0.10
CA PRO A 131 -1.64 15.46 0.46
C PRO A 131 -2.54 16.17 -0.55
N GLU A 132 -2.09 16.34 -1.79
CA GLU A 132 -2.88 16.96 -2.86
C GLU A 132 -4.10 16.11 -3.20
N HIS A 133 -3.91 14.80 -3.39
CA HIS A 133 -4.99 13.86 -3.65
C HIS A 133 -6.00 13.80 -2.50
N ALA A 134 -5.51 13.63 -1.28
CA ALA A 134 -6.36 13.53 -0.11
C ALA A 134 -7.19 14.80 0.10
N ARG A 135 -6.61 16.00 -0.05
CA ARG A 135 -7.39 17.26 0.04
C ARG A 135 -8.42 17.40 -1.07
N ARG A 136 -8.05 17.12 -2.33
CA ARG A 136 -8.97 17.16 -3.49
C ARG A 136 -10.21 16.30 -3.25
N ASP A 137 -10.02 15.14 -2.63
CA ASP A 137 -11.06 14.13 -2.48
C ASP A 137 -11.79 14.21 -1.11
N GLY A 138 -11.51 15.23 -0.30
CA GLY A 138 -12.22 15.51 0.97
C GLY A 138 -11.63 14.82 2.21
N TYR A 139 -10.43 14.28 2.10
CA TYR A 139 -9.71 13.52 3.15
C TYR A 139 -8.45 14.27 3.66
N GLY A 140 -8.42 15.59 3.60
CA GLY A 140 -7.22 16.37 3.98
C GLY A 140 -6.77 16.17 5.44
N GLU A 141 -7.68 15.81 6.34
CA GLU A 141 -7.41 15.65 7.77
C GLU A 141 -6.52 14.44 8.08
N ILE A 142 -6.60 13.36 7.29
CA ILE A 142 -5.85 12.11 7.54
C ILE A 142 -4.37 12.18 7.13
N VAL A 143 -3.95 13.27 6.50
CA VAL A 143 -2.59 13.47 5.96
C VAL A 143 -1.87 14.67 6.58
N THR A 144 -2.42 15.24 7.65
CA THR A 144 -1.88 16.42 8.36
C THR A 144 -0.46 16.20 8.90
N GLU A 145 -0.16 14.99 9.37
CA GLU A 145 1.17 14.60 9.86
C GLU A 145 2.04 13.93 8.78
N TRP A 146 1.54 13.81 7.54
CA TRP A 146 2.26 13.12 6.49
C TRP A 146 3.53 13.88 6.09
N ARG A 147 4.60 13.14 5.86
CA ARG A 147 5.85 13.67 5.32
C ARG A 147 6.31 12.82 4.14
N ARG A 148 6.70 13.48 3.05
CA ARG A 148 7.29 12.81 1.90
C ARG A 148 8.57 12.10 2.33
N SER A 149 8.57 10.78 2.20
CA SER A 149 9.79 9.99 2.37
C SER A 149 10.71 10.27 1.17
N ALA A 150 11.93 10.74 1.46
CA ALA A 150 12.95 10.89 0.43
C ALA A 150 13.20 9.51 -0.23
N PRO A 151 13.21 9.44 -1.58
CA PRO A 151 13.33 8.15 -2.27
C PRO A 151 14.62 7.41 -1.89
N ARG A 152 15.72 8.15 -1.65
CA ARG A 152 17.06 7.65 -1.23
C ARG A 152 17.38 6.26 -1.79
N LEU A 153 17.16 6.10 -3.09
CA LEU A 153 17.34 4.83 -3.80
C LEU A 153 18.81 4.45 -3.83
N ARG A 154 19.69 5.43 -4.03
CA ARG A 154 21.14 5.25 -4.04
C ARG A 154 21.76 5.72 -2.71
N PRO A 155 22.79 5.02 -2.19
CA PRO A 155 23.36 3.76 -2.68
C PRO A 155 22.60 2.50 -2.20
N ALA A 156 21.36 2.64 -1.73
CA ALA A 156 20.62 1.57 -1.04
C ALA A 156 20.17 0.41 -1.94
N LEU A 157 20.02 0.64 -3.25
CA LEU A 157 19.77 -0.36 -4.28
C LEU A 157 20.77 -0.17 -5.42
N ARG A 158 21.18 -1.27 -6.05
CA ARG A 158 21.95 -1.24 -7.29
C ARG A 158 21.09 -0.79 -8.47
N ASP A 159 21.74 -0.25 -9.49
CA ASP A 159 21.05 0.24 -10.70
C ASP A 159 20.34 -0.89 -11.45
N GLU A 160 20.93 -2.09 -11.48
CA GLU A 160 20.33 -3.27 -12.10
C GLU A 160 19.01 -3.68 -11.42
N THR A 161 18.94 -3.54 -10.09
CA THR A 161 17.73 -3.82 -9.30
C THR A 161 16.64 -2.78 -9.59
N ILE A 162 17.02 -1.50 -9.66
CA ILE A 162 16.09 -0.42 -10.01
C ILE A 162 15.53 -0.62 -11.43
N ASP A 163 16.40 -0.95 -12.39
CA ASP A 163 16.00 -1.18 -13.78
C ASP A 163 15.15 -2.44 -13.94
N LEU A 164 15.43 -3.50 -13.18
CA LEU A 164 14.59 -4.70 -13.13
C LEU A 164 13.17 -4.36 -12.65
N ILE A 165 13.04 -3.64 -11.52
CA ILE A 165 11.74 -3.21 -10.99
C ILE A 165 11.00 -2.35 -12.01
N ARG A 166 11.70 -1.43 -12.69
CA ARG A 166 11.12 -0.58 -13.73
C ARG A 166 10.63 -1.39 -14.93
N ARG A 167 11.38 -2.41 -15.37
CA ARG A 167 10.94 -3.31 -16.45
C ARG A 167 9.69 -4.10 -16.05
N CYS A 168 9.69 -4.72 -14.88
CA CYS A 168 8.55 -5.49 -14.38
C CYS A 168 7.27 -4.65 -14.23
N THR A 169 7.39 -3.37 -13.89
CA THR A 169 6.24 -2.49 -13.66
C THR A 169 5.88 -1.60 -14.86
N GLY A 170 6.69 -1.60 -15.92
CA GLY A 170 6.63 -0.60 -16.98
C GLY A 170 5.34 -0.59 -17.79
N GLU A 171 4.80 -1.76 -18.14
CA GLU A 171 3.56 -1.85 -18.94
C GLU A 171 2.36 -1.31 -18.17
N VAL A 172 2.18 -1.75 -16.93
CA VAL A 172 1.06 -1.32 -16.09
C VAL A 172 1.20 0.15 -15.72
N ARG A 173 2.42 0.65 -15.49
CA ARG A 173 2.66 2.08 -15.29
C ARG A 173 2.17 2.94 -16.45
N LYS A 174 2.41 2.50 -17.70
CA LYS A 174 1.88 3.19 -18.89
C LYS A 174 0.36 3.18 -18.90
N ALA A 175 -0.26 2.06 -18.55
CA ALA A 175 -1.71 1.93 -18.49
C ALA A 175 -2.36 2.81 -17.40
N LEU A 176 -1.63 3.12 -16.32
CA LEU A 176 -2.08 4.05 -15.28
C LEU A 176 -2.01 5.53 -15.68
N ASP A 177 -1.42 5.86 -16.83
CA ASP A 177 -1.16 7.24 -17.28
C ASP A 177 -0.36 8.07 -16.25
N ILE A 178 0.56 7.40 -15.54
CA ILE A 178 1.46 8.07 -14.59
C ILE A 178 2.73 8.47 -15.35
N SER A 179 2.75 9.71 -15.85
CA SER A 179 3.87 10.28 -16.60
C SER A 179 5.05 10.69 -15.73
N ASP A 180 4.80 11.11 -14.49
CA ASP A 180 5.81 11.75 -13.64
C ASP A 180 6.33 10.84 -12.53
N TRP A 181 7.65 10.91 -12.35
CA TRP A 181 8.44 10.34 -11.27
C TRP A 181 9.24 11.44 -10.59
#